data_AF-A0A1F4XZG2-F1
#
_entry.id   AF-A0A1F4XZG2-F1
#
_cell.length_a   1.000
_cell.length_b   1.000
_cell.length_c   1.000
_cell.angle_alpha   90.00
_cell.angle_beta   90.00
_cell.angle_gamma   90.00
#
_symmetry.space_group_name_H-M   'P 1'
#
loop_
_entity.id
_entity.type
_entity.pdbx_description
1 polymer ?
#
loop_
_entity_poly.entity_id
_entity_poly.type
_entity_poly.pdbx_seq_one_letter_code
_entity_poly.pdbx_strand_id
1 'polypeptide(L)'
;MGLSALKNSKIIQWGVIAAVIALGYFWYASSDAGPLLSIPQAPSPASQEILLTLGNLRQIVLDPSLFEDPIFTSLVDSSTSIPQESVGRRNPFAPIGR
;
A
#
# COMPACT_ATOMS: atom_id res chain seq x y z
N MET A 1 -52.37 -36.51 -29.35
CA MET A 1 -52.39 -35.68 -28.12
C MET A 1 -51.81 -34.33 -28.47
N GLY A 2 -52.63 -33.39 -28.95
CA GLY A 2 -52.11 -32.14 -29.48
C GLY A 2 -53.10 -31.47 -30.41
N LEU A 3 -54.03 -30.72 -29.82
CA LEU A 3 -54.65 -29.53 -30.43
C LEU A 3 -55.50 -28.73 -29.41
N SER A 4 -55.31 -28.93 -28.10
CA SER A 4 -55.97 -28.13 -27.05
C SER A 4 -55.22 -26.84 -26.69
N ALA A 5 -53.99 -26.66 -27.21
CA ALA A 5 -53.18 -25.48 -26.91
C ALA A 5 -53.65 -24.20 -27.64
N LEU A 6 -54.42 -24.29 -28.72
CA LEU A 6 -54.73 -23.11 -29.54
C LEU A 6 -55.80 -22.16 -28.96
N LYS A 7 -56.57 -22.60 -27.95
CA LYS A 7 -57.72 -21.83 -27.43
C LYS A 7 -57.31 -20.73 -26.44
N ASN A 8 -56.07 -20.77 -25.96
CA ASN A 8 -55.50 -19.81 -25.01
C ASN A 8 -54.27 -19.13 -25.62
N SER A 9 -54.29 -18.85 -26.93
CA SER A 9 -53.16 -18.29 -27.70
C SER A 9 -52.52 -17.07 -27.03
N LYS A 10 -53.31 -16.19 -26.42
CA LYS A 10 -52.82 -15.05 -25.64
C LYS A 10 -51.99 -15.49 -24.42
N ILE A 11 -52.47 -16.47 -23.66
CA ILE A 11 -51.78 -16.96 -22.45
C ILE A 11 -50.48 -17.69 -22.83
N ILE A 12 -50.48 -18.44 -23.94
CA ILE A 12 -49.27 -19.08 -24.46
C ILE A 12 -48.26 -18.03 -24.95
N GLN A 13 -48.72 -17.00 -25.66
CA GLN A 13 -47.88 -15.88 -26.09
C GLN A 13 -47.26 -15.16 -24.88
N TRP A 14 -48.06 -14.85 -23.84
CA TRP A 14 -47.56 -14.26 -22.60
C TRP A 14 -46.55 -15.14 -21.87
N GLY A 15 -46.77 -16.47 -21.85
CA GLY A 15 -45.83 -17.43 -21.27
C GLY A 15 -44.48 -17.46 -22.01
N VAL A 16 -44.51 -17.42 -23.34
CA VAL A 16 -43.28 -17.37 -24.17
C VAL A 16 -42.53 -16.05 -23.97
N ILE A 17 -43.25 -14.92 -23.91
CA ILE A 17 -42.64 -13.60 -23.65
C ILE A 17 -41.98 -13.58 -22.26
N ALA A 18 -42.67 -14.08 -21.24
CA ALA A 18 -42.13 -14.15 -19.89
C ALA A 18 -40.87 -15.04 -19.83
N ALA A 19 -40.87 -16.17 -20.54
CA ALA A 19 -39.71 -17.04 -20.63
C ALA A 19 -38.50 -16.35 -21.28
N VAL A 20 -38.71 -15.64 -22.40
CA VAL A 20 -37.64 -14.91 -23.10
C VAL A 20 -37.07 -13.80 -22.23
N ILE A 21 -37.92 -13.05 -21.50
CA ILE A 21 -37.47 -12.02 -20.56
C ILE A 21 -36.67 -12.63 -19.40
N ALA A 22 -37.12 -13.75 -18.84
CA ALA A 22 -36.41 -14.45 -17.77
C ALA A 22 -35.04 -14.97 -18.24
N LEU A 23 -34.95 -15.53 -19.44
CA LEU A 23 -33.70 -15.96 -20.06
C LEU A 23 -32.76 -14.79 -20.35
N GLY A 24 -33.28 -13.69 -20.89
CA GLY A 24 -32.50 -12.47 -21.12
C GLY A 24 -31.97 -11.85 -19.83
N TYR A 25 -32.80 -11.79 -18.79
CA TYR A 25 -32.40 -11.33 -17.45
C TYR A 25 -31.35 -12.25 -16.82
N PHE A 26 -31.53 -13.57 -16.93
CA PHE A 26 -30.57 -14.55 -16.43
C PHE A 26 -29.20 -14.43 -17.12
N TRP A 27 -29.20 -14.24 -18.44
CA TRP A 27 -27.96 -14.07 -19.20
C TRP A 27 -27.27 -12.75 -18.89
N TYR A 28 -28.03 -11.65 -18.78
CA TYR A 28 -27.51 -10.34 -18.38
C TYR A 28 -26.98 -10.34 -16.94
N ALA A 29 -27.69 -10.96 -16.00
CA ALA A 29 -27.27 -11.07 -14.60
C ALA A 29 -26.08 -12.02 -14.40
N SER A 30 -25.90 -13.01 -15.29
CA SER A 30 -24.75 -13.91 -15.31
C SER A 30 -23.56 -13.34 -16.07
N SER A 31 -23.72 -12.20 -16.73
CA SER A 31 -22.63 -11.49 -17.40
C SER A 31 -21.84 -10.71 -16.35
N ASP A 32 -20.90 -11.39 -15.69
CA ASP A 32 -19.89 -10.74 -14.85
C ASP A 32 -18.96 -9.88 -15.74
N ALA A 33 -19.38 -8.66 -16.04
CA ALA A 33 -18.50 -7.61 -16.49
C ALA A 33 -17.76 -7.04 -15.26
N GLY A 34 -16.97 -7.90 -14.61
CA GLY A 34 -16.05 -7.48 -13.56
C GLY A 34 -15.07 -6.44 -14.12
N PRO A 35 -14.58 -5.48 -13.29
CA PRO A 35 -13.60 -4.51 -13.74
C PRO A 35 -12.36 -5.24 -14.28
N LEU A 36 -11.98 -4.98 -15.54
CA LEU A 36 -10.81 -5.58 -16.21
C LEU A 36 -9.46 -5.22 -15.58
N LEU A 37 -9.47 -4.56 -14.42
CA LEU A 37 -8.31 -4.25 -13.60
C LEU A 37 -8.67 -4.40 -12.12
N SER A 38 -8.74 -5.64 -11.63
CA SER A 38 -8.60 -5.89 -10.20
C SER A 38 -7.12 -5.79 -9.86
N ILE A 39 -6.64 -4.60 -9.48
CA ILE A 39 -5.39 -4.50 -8.73
C ILE A 39 -5.69 -5.12 -7.37
N PRO A 40 -5.07 -6.24 -6.97
CA PRO A 40 -5.25 -6.74 -5.62
C PRO A 40 -4.64 -5.69 -4.69
N GLN A 41 -5.48 -4.89 -4.01
CA GLN A 41 -5.05 -4.00 -2.93
C GLN A 41 -4.68 -4.79 -1.66
N ALA A 42 -4.35 -6.08 -1.77
CA ALA A 42 -3.76 -6.80 -0.67
C ALA A 42 -2.39 -6.14 -0.40
N PRO A 43 -2.17 -5.56 0.80
CA PRO A 43 -0.85 -5.07 1.14
C PRO A 43 0.12 -6.23 0.93
N SER A 44 1.18 -5.99 0.16
CA SER A 44 2.22 -7.00 0.01
C SER A 44 2.72 -7.37 1.40
N PRO A 45 3.09 -8.64 1.65
CA PRO A 45 3.65 -9.04 2.94
C PRO A 45 4.83 -8.15 3.37
N ALA A 46 5.62 -7.65 2.40
CA ALA A 46 6.67 -6.66 2.63
C ALA A 46 6.14 -5.32 3.18
N SER A 47 4.99 -4.83 2.70
CA SER A 47 4.37 -3.59 3.21
C SER A 47 3.94 -3.74 4.66
N GLN A 48 3.45 -4.92 5.04
CA GLN A 48 3.01 -5.21 6.39
C GLN A 48 4.19 -5.33 7.37
N GLU A 49 5.31 -5.94 6.93
CA GLU A 49 6.56 -6.01 7.68
C GLU A 49 7.17 -4.61 7.93
N ILE A 50 7.12 -3.72 6.94
CA ILE A 50 7.57 -2.33 7.09
C ILE A 50 6.74 -1.59 8.15
N LEU A 51 5.41 -1.74 8.13
CA LEU A 51 4.53 -1.10 9.11
C LEU A 51 4.76 -1.65 10.53
N LEU A 52 4.98 -2.95 10.67
CA LEU A 52 5.34 -3.56 11.96
C LEU A 52 6.67 -3.04 12.49
N THR A 53 7.68 -2.96 11.61
CA THR A 53 9.01 -2.43 11.94
C THR A 53 8.92 -0.97 12.37
N LEU A 54 8.13 -0.16 11.65
CA LEU A 54 7.90 1.24 11.98
C LEU A 54 7.19 1.40 13.33
N GLY A 55 6.22 0.53 13.64
CA GLY A 55 5.58 0.48 14.96
C GLY A 55 6.59 0.23 16.08
N ASN A 56 7.51 -0.73 15.88
CA ASN A 56 8.57 -1.06 16.84
C ASN A 56 9.57 0.09 17.02
N LEU A 57 10.00 0.74 15.93
CA LEU A 57 10.95 1.87 16.00
C LEU A 57 10.36 3.11 16.69
N ARG A 58 9.06 3.35 16.53
CA ARG A 58 8.39 4.51 17.14
C ARG A 58 8.28 4.41 18.66
N GLN A 59 8.51 3.23 19.23
CA GLN A 59 8.57 2.99 20.68
C GLN A 59 9.98 2.95 21.25
N ILE A 60 11.02 3.32 20.48
CA ILE A 60 12.38 3.42 21.03
C ILE A 60 12.44 4.65 21.95
N VAL A 61 12.17 4.40 23.23
CA VAL A 61 12.43 5.33 24.32
C VAL A 61 13.82 5.03 24.83
N LEU A 62 14.75 5.96 24.63
CA LEU A 62 16.07 5.86 25.23
C LEU A 62 15.95 6.19 26.71
N ASP A 63 16.20 5.22 27.57
CA ASP A 63 16.23 5.42 29.01
C ASP A 63 17.53 6.17 29.39
N PRO A 64 17.45 7.41 29.87
CA PRO A 64 18.64 8.17 30.23
C PRO A 64 19.38 7.58 31.43
N SER A 65 18.74 6.75 32.25
CA SER A 65 19.38 6.08 33.39
C SER A 65 20.47 5.10 32.97
N LEU A 66 20.43 4.61 31.72
CA LEU A 66 21.52 3.80 31.16
C LEU A 66 22.86 4.53 31.20
N PHE A 67 22.87 5.86 31.04
CA PHE A 67 24.09 6.66 31.09
C PHE A 67 24.56 6.98 32.52
N GLU A 68 23.80 6.59 33.55
CA GLU A 68 24.23 6.71 34.96
C GLU A 68 25.10 5.53 35.40
N ASP A 69 25.13 4.43 34.64
CA ASP A 69 26.00 3.30 34.94
C ASP A 69 27.49 3.74 34.90
N PRO A 70 28.30 3.40 35.93
CA PRO A 70 29.72 3.72 35.99
C PRO A 70 30.51 3.36 34.71
N ILE A 71 30.08 2.36 33.95
CA ILE A 71 30.68 1.96 32.67
C ILE A 71 30.63 3.11 31.66
N PHE A 72 29.54 3.89 31.61
CA PHE A 72 29.42 5.02 30.68
C PHE A 72 30.07 6.29 31.24
N THR A 73 30.05 6.50 32.56
CA THR A 73 30.67 7.69 33.17
C THR A 73 32.18 7.59 33.31
N SER A 74 32.75 6.38 33.25
CA SER A 74 34.20 6.13 33.36
C SER A 74 34.92 6.06 32.00
N LEU A 75 34.19 6.22 30.89
CA LEU A 75 34.80 6.24 29.56
C LEU A 75 35.73 7.45 29.42
N VAL A 76 37.00 7.15 29.17
CA VAL A 76 38.02 8.16 28.89
C VAL A 76 38.07 8.39 27.40
N ASP A 77 38.01 9.67 27.00
CA ASP A 77 38.20 10.03 25.60
C ASP A 77 39.59 9.58 25.13
N SER A 78 39.59 8.71 24.12
CA SER A 78 40.81 8.19 23.47
C SER A 78 41.11 8.92 22.16
N SER A 79 40.45 10.06 21.93
CA SER A 79 40.75 10.92 20.79
C SER A 79 42.19 11.42 20.85
N THR A 80 42.82 11.49 19.69
CA THR A 80 44.13 12.12 19.56
C THR A 80 43.93 13.62 19.40
N SER A 81 44.67 14.43 20.16
CA SER A 81 44.66 15.89 20.01
C SER A 81 44.97 16.27 18.56
N ILE A 82 44.01 16.87 17.88
CA ILE A 82 44.21 17.35 16.52
C ILE A 82 45.01 18.66 16.60
N PRO A 83 46.23 18.72 16.02
CA PRO A 83 46.97 19.96 15.98
C PRO A 83 46.19 21.00 15.14
N GLN A 84 46.22 22.26 15.58
CA GLN A 84 45.65 23.35 14.81
C GLN A 84 46.40 23.48 13.49
N GLU A 85 45.71 23.25 12.37
CA GLU A 85 46.27 23.49 11.05
C GLU A 85 46.33 25.00 10.77
N SER A 86 47.40 25.45 10.13
CA SER A 86 47.47 26.83 9.63
C SER A 86 46.32 27.10 8.66
N VAL A 87 45.79 28.32 8.66
CA VAL A 87 44.78 28.76 7.68
C VAL A 87 45.17 28.29 6.28
N GLY A 88 44.29 27.53 5.64
CA GLY A 88 44.52 26.97 4.31
C GLY A 88 44.80 28.04 3.26
N ARG A 89 45.25 27.61 2.07
CA ARG A 89 45.49 28.53 0.96
C ARG A 89 44.23 29.34 0.65
N ARG A 90 44.41 30.64 0.35
CA ARG A 90 43.32 31.48 -0.17
C ARG A 90 42.64 30.76 -1.34
N ASN A 91 41.31 30.69 -1.32
CA ASN A 91 40.51 30.02 -2.34
C ASN A 91 40.89 30.58 -3.74
N PRO A 92 41.46 29.77 -4.66
CA PRO A 92 41.86 30.23 -5.99
C PRO A 92 40.67 30.52 -6.90
N PHE A 93 39.46 30.12 -6.50
CA PHE A 93 38.19 30.42 -7.17
C PHE A 93 37.41 31.54 -6.47
N ALA A 94 37.99 32.22 -5.48
CA ALA A 94 37.35 33.38 -4.87
C ALA A 94 37.11 34.45 -5.96
N PRO A 95 35.91 35.04 -6.05
CA PRO A 95 35.63 36.09 -7.03
C PRO A 95 36.64 37.22 -6.93
N ILE A 96 37.31 37.52 -8.05
CA ILE A 96 38.18 38.69 -8.17
C ILE A 96 37.33 39.92 -8.47
N GLY A 97 36.95 40.66 -7.43
CA GLY A 97 36.24 41.93 -7.58
C GLY A 97 34.73 41.80 -7.80
N ARG A 98 34.01 42.88 -7.47
CA ARG A 98 32.64 43.14 -7.90
C ARG A 98 32.66 44.04 -9.11
#